data_AF-A0A3D1DKJ5-F1
#
_entry.id   AF-A0A3D1DKJ5-F1
#
_cell.length_a   1.000
_cell.length_b   1.000
_cell.length_c   1.000
_cell.angle_alpha   90.00
_cell.angle_beta   90.00
_cell.angle_gamma   90.00
#
_symmetry.space_group_name_H-M   'P 1'
#
loop_
_entity.id
_entity.type
_entity.pdbx_description
1 polymer ?
#
loop_
_entity_poly.entity_id
_entity_poly.type
_entity_poly.pdbx_seq_one_letter_code
_entity_poly.pdbx_strand_id
1 'polypeptide(L)'
;MAIPRIAIGGIEHETAGLLPGETPMSVFDRRRLPSGQLLQRTGDANTVVDGYLHGAREREWQIAPLLWIKGTSGPPASRGTFDALLGELLDDLRRAGPVDGVLLSLHGSFAAEGIDDADGAVLQAVRDQVGPDVPLMSVHDLHCNLTEAMTNPADALAVMRTYPHVDMRERALHVTGLMEETLAGRLRPTMAFRQLPLLWSAPRMIDAEPPMSEAVARVVAANDRPGVVSASLGVGYQWVDSPAVGTSTVVVTDDDAAAARVEADAMADWVWDRRSDWISPSMTPAEALALGEAEEGYPIVLADQADNTGGGAPGDGTEVLRLFIQREFDPAVVLYVVDPQAAARAHEAGIGAVIDVEVGGRSHAELGPPVQMRAVVEGLGDGDFVYDGPMWQGVSDSVGPTAWLREGGVSVVVISLPQQPVDLALCHTLGMEPKDFRYICVKSTGHFRSGFEPIAGSIYNVDAKGLLSQSFSELPFTRLGRAMYPLDESATKGF
;
A
#
# COMPACT_ATOMS: atom_id res chain seq x y z
N MET A 1 -11.68 -24.31 -29.21
CA MET A 1 -10.61 -23.30 -29.36
C MET A 1 -9.36 -23.85 -28.69
N ALA A 2 -8.16 -23.38 -29.05
CA ALA A 2 -6.96 -23.74 -28.27
C ALA A 2 -7.14 -23.22 -26.83
N ILE A 3 -6.58 -23.94 -25.84
CA ILE A 3 -6.58 -23.49 -24.45
C ILE A 3 -5.72 -22.22 -24.38
N PRO A 4 -6.24 -21.07 -23.92
CA PRO A 4 -5.45 -19.85 -23.85
C PRO A 4 -4.24 -20.01 -22.94
N ARG A 5 -3.10 -19.46 -23.37
CA ARG A 5 -1.86 -19.40 -22.61
C ARG A 5 -1.63 -17.98 -22.10
N ILE A 6 -1.74 -17.76 -20.79
CA ILE A 6 -1.72 -16.43 -20.18
C ILE A 6 -0.46 -16.23 -19.35
N ALA A 7 0.28 -15.16 -19.63
CA ALA A 7 1.41 -14.75 -18.80
C ALA A 7 0.93 -14.05 -17.52
N ILE A 8 1.44 -14.46 -16.36
CA ILE A 8 1.03 -13.90 -15.06
C ILE A 8 2.26 -13.58 -14.22
N GLY A 9 2.37 -12.34 -13.75
CA GLY A 9 3.42 -11.91 -12.81
C GLY A 9 3.29 -10.43 -12.46
N GLY A 10 4.37 -9.78 -12.03
CA GLY A 10 4.29 -8.39 -11.60
C GLY A 10 5.48 -7.88 -10.80
N ILE A 11 5.60 -6.57 -10.71
CA ILE A 11 6.55 -5.89 -9.83
C ILE A 11 5.75 -4.84 -9.07
N GLU A 12 5.56 -5.05 -7.76
CA GLU A 12 4.85 -4.15 -6.89
C GLU A 12 5.84 -3.45 -5.95
N HIS A 13 5.84 -2.11 -5.98
CA HIS A 13 6.57 -1.28 -5.01
C HIS A 13 5.92 0.09 -4.95
N GLU A 14 5.70 0.58 -3.73
CA GLU A 14 5.24 1.94 -3.49
C GLU A 14 6.45 2.82 -3.18
N THR A 15 6.74 3.77 -4.06
CA THR A 15 7.88 4.67 -3.86
C THR A 15 7.46 5.89 -3.06
N ALA A 16 8.05 6.08 -1.88
CA ALA A 16 8.03 7.33 -1.12
C ALA A 16 9.18 8.24 -1.57
N GLY A 17 8.93 8.97 -2.65
CA GLY A 17 9.93 9.80 -3.33
C GLY A 17 10.48 10.98 -2.51
N LEU A 18 9.81 11.36 -1.42
CA LEU A 18 10.29 12.40 -0.49
C LEU A 18 11.31 11.87 0.54
N LEU A 19 11.44 10.55 0.68
CA LEU A 19 12.38 9.96 1.61
C LEU A 19 13.80 9.96 1.05
N PRO A 20 14.82 10.21 1.90
CA PRO A 20 16.20 10.09 1.48
C PRO A 20 16.59 8.62 1.26
N GLY A 21 17.58 8.40 0.40
CA GLY A 21 18.17 7.09 0.18
C GLY A 21 17.60 6.35 -1.02
N GLU A 22 17.75 5.04 -1.01
CA GLU A 22 17.42 4.14 -2.11
C GLU A 22 16.82 2.86 -1.53
N THR A 23 15.83 2.27 -2.20
CA THR A 23 15.38 0.91 -1.90
C THR A 23 16.30 -0.11 -2.58
N PRO A 24 17.11 -0.89 -1.82
CA PRO A 24 18.03 -1.86 -2.41
C PRO A 24 17.31 -3.15 -2.84
N MET A 25 17.94 -3.92 -3.73
CA MET A 25 17.47 -5.25 -4.18
C MET A 25 17.05 -6.19 -3.02
N SER A 26 17.73 -6.11 -1.87
CA SER A 26 17.41 -6.95 -0.71
C SER A 26 16.00 -6.74 -0.15
N VAL A 27 15.39 -5.57 -0.38
CA VAL A 27 13.97 -5.32 -0.02
C VAL A 27 13.05 -6.12 -0.93
N PHE A 28 13.34 -6.15 -2.23
CA PHE A 28 12.57 -6.90 -3.23
C PHE A 28 12.72 -8.41 -3.04
N ASP A 29 13.91 -8.89 -2.67
CA ASP A 29 14.18 -10.31 -2.46
C ASP A 29 13.38 -10.94 -1.30
N ARG A 30 12.90 -10.14 -0.32
CA ARG A 30 12.11 -10.64 0.82
C ARG A 30 10.79 -11.30 0.40
N ARG A 31 10.14 -10.77 -0.65
CA ARG A 31 8.86 -11.28 -1.16
C ARG A 31 8.92 -11.49 -2.66
N ARG A 32 10.02 -12.12 -3.08
CA ARG A 32 10.26 -12.50 -4.46
C ARG A 32 9.81 -13.92 -4.73
N LEU A 33 8.97 -14.08 -5.75
CA LEU A 33 8.59 -15.37 -6.30
C LEU A 33 9.07 -15.44 -7.75
N PRO A 34 10.17 -16.14 -8.01
CA PRO A 34 10.58 -16.48 -9.37
C PRO A 34 9.47 -17.26 -10.08
N SER A 35 9.42 -17.19 -11.41
CA SER A 35 8.41 -17.86 -12.24
C SER A 35 8.17 -19.34 -11.88
N GLY A 36 9.25 -20.11 -11.63
CA GLY A 36 9.15 -21.52 -11.24
C GLY A 36 8.48 -21.78 -9.88
N GLN A 37 8.45 -20.78 -8.99
CA GLN A 37 7.83 -20.88 -7.67
C GLN A 37 6.42 -20.28 -7.65
N LEU A 38 6.11 -19.33 -8.54
CA LEU A 38 4.81 -18.69 -8.59
C LEU A 38 3.65 -19.70 -8.71
N LEU A 39 3.84 -20.77 -9.50
CA LEU A 39 2.85 -21.82 -9.68
C LEU A 39 2.56 -22.65 -8.41
N GLN A 40 3.41 -22.58 -7.38
CA GLN A 40 3.23 -23.30 -6.11
C GLN A 40 2.21 -22.61 -5.20
N ARG A 41 1.86 -21.34 -5.47
CA ARG A 41 0.81 -20.65 -4.72
C ARG A 41 -0.55 -21.31 -4.94
N THR A 42 -1.39 -21.29 -3.89
CA THR A 42 -2.73 -21.89 -3.95
C THR A 42 -3.72 -21.06 -4.78
N GLY A 43 -3.51 -19.75 -4.89
CA GLY A 43 -4.48 -18.84 -5.51
C GLY A 43 -5.59 -18.39 -4.55
N ASP A 44 -5.49 -18.73 -3.27
CA ASP A 44 -6.56 -18.47 -2.30
C ASP A 44 -6.30 -17.26 -1.39
N ALA A 45 -5.04 -16.82 -1.29
CA ALA A 45 -4.71 -15.64 -0.50
C ALA A 45 -5.29 -14.37 -1.13
N ASN A 46 -5.58 -13.36 -0.30
CA ASN A 46 -6.05 -12.07 -0.78
C ASN A 46 -4.89 -11.24 -1.34
N THR A 47 -4.38 -11.64 -2.50
CA THR A 47 -3.45 -10.86 -3.31
C THR A 47 -3.92 -10.84 -4.76
N VAL A 48 -3.49 -9.85 -5.53
CA VAL A 48 -3.84 -9.75 -6.95
C VAL A 48 -3.28 -10.95 -7.72
N VAL A 49 -2.02 -11.34 -7.48
CA VAL A 49 -1.40 -12.46 -8.20
C VAL A 49 -2.11 -13.78 -7.88
N ASP A 50 -2.55 -14.01 -6.64
CA ASP A 50 -3.34 -15.19 -6.29
C ASP A 50 -4.71 -15.19 -6.98
N GLY A 51 -5.37 -14.04 -7.06
CA GLY A 51 -6.62 -13.90 -7.80
C GLY A 51 -6.48 -14.20 -9.29
N TYR A 52 -5.37 -13.80 -9.92
CA TYR A 52 -5.09 -14.19 -11.31
C TYR A 52 -4.84 -15.69 -11.47
N LEU A 53 -4.03 -16.28 -10.57
CA LEU A 53 -3.80 -17.73 -10.59
C LEU A 53 -5.11 -18.51 -10.41
N HIS A 54 -5.97 -18.05 -9.51
CA HIS A 54 -7.28 -18.62 -9.27
C HIS A 54 -8.17 -18.52 -10.53
N GLY A 55 -8.35 -17.31 -11.06
CA GLY A 55 -9.19 -17.06 -12.23
C GLY A 55 -8.73 -17.81 -13.47
N ALA A 56 -7.42 -17.96 -13.67
CA ALA A 56 -6.85 -18.75 -14.76
C ALA A 56 -7.08 -20.27 -14.56
N ARG A 57 -6.95 -20.78 -13.34
CA ARG A 57 -7.20 -22.20 -13.01
C ARG A 57 -8.66 -22.59 -13.17
N GLU A 58 -9.59 -21.75 -12.72
CA GLU A 58 -11.03 -21.99 -12.89
C GLU A 58 -11.44 -22.08 -14.37
N ARG A 59 -10.74 -21.35 -15.24
CA ARG A 59 -10.96 -21.33 -16.70
C ARG A 59 -10.12 -22.34 -17.47
N GLU A 60 -9.36 -23.17 -16.77
CA GLU A 60 -8.45 -24.16 -17.33
C GLU A 60 -7.40 -23.57 -18.29
N TRP A 61 -7.02 -22.30 -18.10
CA TRP A 61 -5.98 -21.64 -18.91
C TRP A 61 -4.60 -22.22 -18.62
N GLN A 62 -3.75 -22.21 -19.64
CA GLN A 62 -2.34 -22.54 -19.45
C GLN A 62 -1.61 -21.32 -18.88
N ILE A 63 -1.12 -21.42 -17.64
CA ILE A 63 -0.38 -20.33 -17.00
C ILE A 63 1.08 -20.35 -17.47
N ALA A 64 1.54 -19.23 -18.01
CA ALA A 64 2.95 -18.91 -18.24
C ALA A 64 3.44 -18.00 -17.09
N PRO A 65 4.01 -18.56 -16.01
CA PRO A 65 4.40 -17.76 -14.86
C PRO A 65 5.58 -16.85 -15.21
N LEU A 66 5.53 -15.61 -14.74
CA LEU A 66 6.62 -14.65 -14.75
C LEU A 66 7.11 -14.42 -13.32
N LEU A 67 8.15 -13.60 -13.19
CA LEU A 67 8.52 -12.99 -11.92
C LEU A 67 7.31 -12.31 -11.28
N TRP A 68 7.09 -12.58 -10.00
CA TRP A 68 6.23 -11.76 -9.15
C TRP A 68 7.00 -11.32 -7.91
N ILE A 69 7.00 -10.02 -7.64
CA ILE A 69 7.67 -9.42 -6.49
C ILE A 69 6.76 -8.39 -5.84
N LYS A 70 6.77 -8.35 -4.50
CA LYS A 70 6.18 -7.27 -3.70
C LYS A 70 7.20 -6.65 -2.74
N GLY A 71 7.85 -5.57 -3.18
CA GLY A 71 8.75 -4.77 -2.33
C GLY A 71 7.97 -4.06 -1.22
N THR A 72 8.58 -3.95 -0.03
CA THR A 72 8.09 -3.04 1.00
C THR A 72 8.29 -1.60 0.54
N SER A 73 7.30 -0.74 0.78
CA SER A 73 7.35 0.69 0.47
C SER A 73 8.63 1.35 0.99
N GLY A 74 9.13 2.34 0.27
CA GLY A 74 10.39 3.02 0.62
C GLY A 74 10.84 4.03 -0.42
N PRO A 75 12.07 4.58 -0.31
CA PRO A 75 12.64 5.49 -1.30
C PRO A 75 12.65 4.88 -2.72
N PRO A 76 12.92 5.68 -3.78
CA PRO A 76 13.05 5.14 -5.12
C PRO A 76 14.07 3.99 -5.19
N ALA A 77 13.81 2.99 -6.03
CA ALA A 77 14.82 1.96 -6.32
C ALA A 77 15.95 2.55 -7.16
N SER A 78 17.17 2.00 -7.07
CA SER A 78 18.20 2.34 -8.05
C SER A 78 17.76 1.97 -9.46
N ARG A 79 18.33 2.68 -10.44
CA ARG A 79 18.17 2.31 -11.84
C ARG A 79 18.58 0.86 -12.10
N GLY A 80 19.70 0.41 -11.51
CA GLY A 80 20.19 -0.96 -11.65
C GLY A 80 19.26 -2.01 -11.03
N THR A 81 18.63 -1.71 -9.90
CA THR A 81 17.62 -2.60 -9.29
C THR A 81 16.42 -2.72 -10.21
N PHE A 82 15.86 -1.59 -10.69
CA PHE A 82 14.75 -1.61 -11.63
C PHE A 82 15.07 -2.39 -12.92
N ASP A 83 16.21 -2.11 -13.56
CA ASP A 83 16.61 -2.77 -14.80
C ASP A 83 16.78 -4.29 -14.61
N ALA A 84 17.26 -4.74 -13.45
CA ALA A 84 17.39 -6.16 -13.13
C ALA A 84 16.02 -6.84 -12.97
N LEU A 85 15.09 -6.21 -12.24
CA LEU A 85 13.73 -6.73 -12.01
C LEU A 85 12.95 -6.81 -13.34
N LEU A 86 12.99 -5.73 -14.13
CA LEU A 86 12.35 -5.68 -15.44
C LEU A 86 12.97 -6.73 -16.39
N GLY A 87 14.31 -6.82 -16.42
CA GLY A 87 15.02 -7.78 -17.26
C GLY A 87 14.60 -9.23 -17.00
N GLU A 88 14.48 -9.60 -15.72
CA GLU A 88 14.05 -10.95 -15.34
C GLU A 88 12.60 -11.24 -15.73
N LEU A 89 11.67 -10.30 -15.51
CA LEU A 89 10.28 -10.42 -15.93
C LEU A 89 10.16 -10.60 -17.46
N LEU A 90 10.91 -9.82 -18.24
CA LEU A 90 10.94 -9.92 -19.70
C LEU A 90 11.60 -11.22 -20.19
N ASP A 91 12.63 -11.69 -19.50
CA ASP A 91 13.29 -12.96 -19.79
C ASP A 91 12.37 -14.15 -19.55
N ASP A 92 11.59 -14.13 -18.45
CA ASP A 92 10.53 -15.11 -18.21
C ASP A 92 9.50 -15.10 -19.34
N LEU A 93 9.04 -13.92 -19.74
CA LEU A 93 8.06 -13.76 -20.82
C LEU A 93 8.62 -14.27 -22.16
N ARG A 94 9.92 -14.06 -22.42
CA ARG A 94 10.58 -14.55 -23.65
C ARG A 94 10.68 -16.07 -23.64
N ARG A 95 11.02 -16.67 -22.49
CA ARG A 95 11.06 -18.13 -22.29
C ARG A 95 9.68 -18.76 -22.39
N ALA A 96 8.62 -18.04 -21.99
CA ALA A 96 7.25 -18.51 -22.10
C ALA A 96 6.81 -18.74 -23.56
N GLY A 97 7.46 -18.09 -24.53
CA GLY A 97 7.09 -18.14 -25.95
C GLY A 97 5.84 -17.30 -26.23
N PRO A 98 5.15 -17.53 -27.37
CA PRO A 98 3.88 -16.87 -27.67
C PRO A 98 2.85 -17.11 -26.56
N VAL A 99 2.16 -16.06 -26.16
CA VAL A 99 1.07 -16.07 -25.19
C VAL A 99 -0.16 -15.40 -25.81
N ASP A 100 -1.34 -15.81 -25.36
CA ASP A 100 -2.60 -15.27 -25.84
C ASP A 100 -3.03 -14.02 -25.05
N GLY A 101 -2.47 -13.79 -23.87
CA GLY A 101 -2.73 -12.60 -23.05
C GLY A 101 -1.73 -12.45 -21.91
N VAL A 102 -1.67 -11.27 -21.30
CA VAL A 102 -0.81 -10.95 -20.15
C VAL A 102 -1.61 -10.28 -19.05
N LEU A 103 -1.42 -10.75 -17.82
CA LEU A 103 -1.98 -10.19 -16.59
C LEU A 103 -0.84 -9.77 -15.65
N LEU A 104 -0.74 -8.47 -15.37
CA LEU A 104 0.26 -7.94 -14.45
C LEU A 104 -0.35 -7.45 -13.14
N SER A 105 0.32 -7.81 -12.04
CA SER A 105 0.11 -7.24 -10.71
C SER A 105 1.12 -6.11 -10.51
N LEU A 106 0.64 -4.88 -10.42
CA LEU A 106 1.48 -3.69 -10.37
C LEU A 106 1.00 -2.80 -9.22
N HIS A 107 1.87 -1.96 -8.67
CA HIS A 107 1.43 -1.03 -7.63
C HIS A 107 0.76 0.20 -8.26
N GLY A 108 1.41 0.78 -9.26
CA GLY A 108 1.01 2.04 -9.89
C GLY A 108 1.59 3.29 -9.23
N SER A 109 2.52 3.15 -8.29
CA SER A 109 3.33 4.28 -7.78
C SER A 109 4.80 3.91 -7.64
N PHE A 110 5.25 2.91 -8.40
CA PHE A 110 6.65 2.54 -8.46
C PHE A 110 7.42 3.60 -9.25
N ALA A 111 8.48 4.13 -8.63
CA ALA A 111 9.47 4.97 -9.29
C ALA A 111 10.88 4.46 -8.98
N ALA A 112 11.77 4.68 -9.93
CA ALA A 112 13.19 4.36 -9.84
C ALA A 112 14.04 5.59 -10.17
N GLU A 113 15.33 5.53 -9.90
CA GLU A 113 16.27 6.59 -10.26
C GLU A 113 16.17 6.95 -11.76
N GLY A 114 15.75 8.19 -12.03
CA GLY A 114 15.56 8.70 -13.39
C GLY A 114 14.30 8.19 -14.12
N ILE A 115 13.39 7.50 -13.42
CA ILE A 115 12.13 6.97 -13.96
C ILE A 115 10.99 7.30 -12.98
N ASP A 116 10.20 8.31 -13.31
CA ASP A 116 9.10 8.79 -12.47
C ASP A 116 7.89 7.82 -12.42
N ASP A 117 7.69 7.05 -13.49
CA ASP A 117 6.64 6.03 -13.61
C ASP A 117 7.26 4.72 -14.11
N ALA A 118 7.69 3.89 -13.16
CA ALA A 118 8.32 2.61 -13.42
C ALA A 118 7.30 1.52 -13.79
N ASP A 119 6.06 1.59 -13.26
CA ASP A 119 4.99 0.68 -13.65
C ASP A 119 4.62 0.84 -15.14
N GLY A 120 4.54 2.08 -15.64
CA GLY A 120 4.34 2.38 -17.06
C GLY A 120 5.49 1.88 -17.93
N ALA A 121 6.73 2.00 -17.46
CA ALA A 121 7.88 1.43 -18.14
C ALA A 121 7.83 -0.11 -18.23
N VAL A 122 7.34 -0.80 -17.19
CA VAL A 122 7.08 -2.25 -17.22
C VAL A 122 6.02 -2.58 -18.27
N LEU A 123 4.87 -1.90 -18.24
CA LEU A 123 3.78 -2.12 -19.19
C LEU A 123 4.21 -1.90 -20.64
N GLN A 124 4.94 -0.81 -20.92
CA GLN A 124 5.46 -0.51 -22.24
C GLN A 124 6.44 -1.59 -22.73
N ALA A 125 7.38 -2.02 -21.88
CA ALA A 125 8.35 -3.04 -22.26
C ALA A 125 7.70 -4.41 -22.52
N VAL A 126 6.67 -4.77 -21.76
CA VAL A 126 5.86 -5.98 -22.00
C VAL A 126 5.11 -5.85 -23.33
N ARG A 127 4.46 -4.71 -23.58
CA ARG A 127 3.76 -4.43 -24.85
C ARG A 127 4.69 -4.56 -26.05
N ASP A 128 5.89 -3.99 -25.98
CA ASP A 128 6.89 -4.07 -27.04
C ASP A 128 7.29 -5.52 -27.36
N GLN A 129 7.27 -6.40 -26.34
CA GLN A 129 7.66 -7.80 -26.49
C GLN A 129 6.52 -8.69 -27.02
N VAL A 130 5.26 -8.46 -26.61
CA VAL A 130 4.12 -9.28 -27.03
C VAL A 130 3.43 -8.78 -28.30
N GLY A 131 3.66 -7.52 -28.67
CA GLY A 131 3.03 -6.87 -29.81
C GLY A 131 1.63 -6.31 -29.51
N PRO A 132 1.00 -5.62 -30.47
CA PRO A 132 -0.26 -4.89 -30.25
C PRO A 132 -1.50 -5.80 -30.16
N ASP A 133 -1.43 -7.03 -30.66
CA ASP A 133 -2.61 -7.90 -30.78
C ASP A 133 -2.87 -8.77 -29.54
N VAL A 134 -1.89 -8.89 -28.64
CA VAL A 134 -2.00 -9.67 -27.39
C VAL A 134 -2.59 -8.78 -26.31
N PRO A 135 -3.75 -9.10 -25.70
CA PRO A 135 -4.30 -8.31 -24.61
C PRO A 135 -3.35 -8.22 -23.41
N LEU A 136 -3.12 -7.00 -22.92
CA LEU A 136 -2.32 -6.68 -21.73
C LEU A 136 -3.21 -5.95 -20.73
N MET A 137 -3.45 -6.57 -19.58
CA MET A 137 -4.28 -5.99 -18.52
C MET A 137 -3.56 -6.04 -17.18
N SER A 138 -3.87 -5.09 -16.30
CA SER A 138 -3.29 -5.07 -14.95
C SER A 138 -4.25 -4.54 -13.89
N VAL A 139 -3.96 -4.91 -12.65
CA VAL A 139 -4.58 -4.38 -11.43
C VAL A 139 -3.54 -3.57 -10.68
N HIS A 140 -3.97 -2.43 -10.17
CA HIS A 140 -3.16 -1.46 -9.42
C HIS A 140 -3.72 -1.23 -8.03
N ASP A 141 -2.85 -0.78 -7.13
CA ASP A 141 -3.20 -0.34 -5.78
C ASP A 141 -4.07 0.92 -5.82
N LEU A 142 -4.97 1.11 -4.85
CA LEU A 142 -5.77 2.34 -4.71
C LEU A 142 -4.91 3.60 -4.73
N HIS A 143 -3.71 3.54 -4.15
CA HIS A 143 -2.77 4.66 -4.07
C HIS A 143 -2.02 4.91 -5.39
N CYS A 144 -2.36 4.26 -6.49
CA CYS A 144 -1.67 4.46 -7.77
C CYS A 144 -1.70 5.92 -8.26
N ASN A 145 -0.55 6.37 -8.78
CA ASN A 145 -0.34 7.61 -9.51
C ASN A 145 -0.35 7.31 -11.03
N LEU A 146 -1.51 6.90 -11.55
CA LEU A 146 -1.63 6.49 -12.95
C LEU A 146 -1.27 7.62 -13.91
N THR A 147 -0.55 7.28 -14.98
CA THR A 147 -0.18 8.20 -16.06
C THR A 147 -0.51 7.63 -17.44
N GLU A 148 -0.36 8.45 -18.49
CA GLU A 148 -0.45 7.98 -19.87
C GLU A 148 0.57 6.88 -20.21
N ALA A 149 1.72 6.84 -19.53
CA ALA A 149 2.73 5.78 -19.72
C ALA A 149 2.22 4.41 -19.27
N MET A 150 1.19 4.37 -18.40
CA MET A 150 0.52 3.14 -18.01
C MET A 150 -0.69 2.84 -18.89
N THR A 151 -1.51 3.86 -19.20
CA THR A 151 -2.78 3.65 -19.91
C THR A 151 -2.59 3.40 -21.40
N ASN A 152 -1.55 3.95 -22.03
CA ASN A 152 -1.31 3.78 -23.47
C ASN A 152 -0.92 2.34 -23.88
N PRO A 153 -0.02 1.64 -23.16
CA PRO A 153 0.33 0.26 -23.52
C PRO A 153 -0.70 -0.79 -23.10
N ALA A 154 -1.57 -0.52 -22.13
CA ALA A 154 -2.54 -1.47 -21.59
C ALA A 154 -3.90 -1.41 -22.32
N ASP A 155 -4.55 -2.58 -22.47
CA ASP A 155 -5.92 -2.66 -23.02
C ASP A 155 -6.98 -2.38 -21.95
N ALA A 156 -6.72 -2.79 -20.71
CA ALA A 156 -7.57 -2.49 -19.57
C ALA A 156 -6.76 -2.41 -18.27
N LEU A 157 -7.06 -1.39 -17.46
CA LEU A 157 -6.54 -1.24 -16.10
C LEU A 157 -7.70 -1.28 -15.10
N ALA A 158 -7.45 -1.89 -13.95
CA ALA A 158 -8.35 -1.84 -12.80
C ALA A 158 -7.59 -1.38 -11.55
N VAL A 159 -8.29 -0.70 -10.65
CA VAL A 159 -7.75 -0.28 -9.35
C VAL A 159 -8.51 -0.98 -8.22
N MET A 160 -7.81 -1.28 -7.12
CA MET A 160 -8.41 -1.66 -5.83
C MET A 160 -9.39 -0.59 -5.34
N ARG A 161 -10.40 -0.97 -4.57
CA ARG A 161 -11.48 -0.06 -4.13
C ARG A 161 -11.52 0.16 -2.63
N THR A 162 -10.87 -0.71 -1.86
CA THR A 162 -10.94 -0.71 -0.40
C THR A 162 -9.64 -0.24 0.21
N TYR A 163 -9.68 0.42 1.36
CA TYR A 163 -8.53 0.75 2.18
C TYR A 163 -8.90 0.63 3.66
N PRO A 164 -8.51 -0.46 4.35
CA PRO A 164 -7.53 -1.49 3.96
C PRO A 164 -7.88 -2.31 2.71
N HIS A 165 -6.87 -2.75 1.94
CA HIS A 165 -7.05 -3.48 0.68
C HIS A 165 -7.56 -4.91 0.88
N VAL A 166 -8.87 -5.08 1.10
CA VAL A 166 -9.52 -6.39 1.28
C VAL A 166 -10.07 -6.96 -0.03
N ASP A 167 -10.04 -6.21 -1.13
CA ASP A 167 -10.63 -6.57 -2.42
C ASP A 167 -9.60 -7.00 -3.50
N MET A 168 -8.32 -7.16 -3.17
CA MET A 168 -7.25 -7.51 -4.13
C MET A 168 -7.60 -8.71 -5.02
N ARG A 169 -8.01 -9.83 -4.41
CA ARG A 169 -8.38 -11.05 -5.15
C ARG A 169 -9.64 -10.83 -6.00
N GLU A 170 -10.63 -10.11 -5.48
CA GLU A 170 -11.86 -9.77 -6.22
C GLU A 170 -11.55 -8.98 -7.49
N ARG A 171 -10.69 -7.94 -7.39
CA ARG A 171 -10.30 -7.12 -8.53
C ARG A 171 -9.51 -7.91 -9.57
N ALA A 172 -8.64 -8.80 -9.15
CA ALA A 172 -7.95 -9.70 -10.06
C ALA A 172 -8.92 -10.62 -10.80
N LEU A 173 -9.92 -11.20 -10.11
CA LEU A 173 -10.96 -12.02 -10.75
C LEU A 173 -11.79 -11.22 -11.75
N HIS A 174 -12.14 -9.97 -11.43
CA HIS A 174 -12.80 -9.05 -12.37
C HIS A 174 -12.00 -8.90 -13.67
N VAL A 175 -10.70 -8.62 -13.57
CA VAL A 175 -9.83 -8.48 -14.75
C VAL A 175 -9.63 -9.81 -15.50
N THR A 176 -9.58 -10.96 -14.81
CA THR A 176 -9.58 -12.26 -15.50
C THR A 176 -10.87 -12.49 -16.31
N GLY A 177 -12.01 -11.99 -15.83
CA GLY A 177 -13.27 -12.03 -16.58
C GLY A 177 -13.21 -11.15 -17.84
N LEU A 178 -12.64 -9.94 -17.74
CA LEU A 178 -12.44 -9.08 -18.91
C LEU A 178 -11.53 -9.74 -19.95
N MET A 179 -10.42 -10.34 -19.51
CA MET A 179 -9.51 -11.10 -20.36
C MET A 179 -10.24 -12.25 -21.09
N GLU A 180 -11.10 -13.00 -20.40
CA GLU A 180 -11.89 -14.07 -21.01
C GLU A 180 -12.80 -13.58 -22.13
N GLU A 181 -13.55 -12.49 -21.89
CA GLU A 181 -14.45 -11.91 -22.88
C GLU A 181 -13.67 -11.35 -24.09
N THR A 182 -12.50 -10.76 -23.85
CA THR A 182 -11.61 -10.27 -24.91
C THR A 182 -11.06 -11.40 -25.77
N LEU A 183 -10.55 -12.46 -25.16
CA LEU A 183 -10.03 -13.64 -25.88
C LEU A 183 -11.12 -14.36 -26.68
N ALA A 184 -12.36 -14.30 -26.22
CA ALA A 184 -13.51 -14.84 -26.94
C ALA A 184 -14.03 -13.94 -28.07
N GLY A 185 -13.46 -12.73 -28.24
CA GLY A 185 -13.91 -11.74 -29.20
C GLY A 185 -15.28 -11.12 -28.89
N ARG A 186 -15.73 -11.23 -27.63
CA ARG A 186 -17.01 -10.67 -27.15
C ARG A 186 -16.85 -9.29 -26.51
N LEU A 187 -15.62 -8.91 -26.15
CA LEU A 187 -15.27 -7.61 -25.61
C LEU A 187 -14.08 -7.03 -26.38
N ARG A 188 -14.17 -5.76 -26.78
CA ARG A 188 -13.03 -4.97 -27.25
C ARG A 188 -12.77 -3.83 -26.26
N PRO A 189 -11.88 -4.04 -25.27
CA PRO A 189 -11.62 -3.04 -24.24
C PRO A 189 -11.21 -1.72 -24.87
N THR A 190 -11.90 -0.65 -24.50
CA THR A 190 -11.56 0.72 -24.90
C THR A 190 -11.53 1.59 -23.67
N MET A 191 -10.38 2.19 -23.39
CA MET A 191 -10.11 2.86 -22.13
C MET A 191 -10.03 4.38 -22.29
N ALA A 192 -10.59 5.11 -21.33
CA ALA A 192 -10.36 6.54 -21.14
C ALA A 192 -9.90 6.82 -19.71
N PHE A 193 -9.03 7.81 -19.59
CA PHE A 193 -8.37 8.17 -18.34
C PHE A 193 -8.41 9.68 -18.13
N ARG A 194 -8.51 10.10 -16.86
CA ARG A 194 -8.27 11.46 -16.41
C ARG A 194 -7.39 11.50 -15.18
N GLN A 195 -6.47 12.46 -15.16
CA GLN A 195 -5.68 12.79 -13.99
C GLN A 195 -6.11 14.17 -13.46
N LEU A 196 -6.31 14.26 -12.15
CA LEU A 196 -6.60 15.48 -11.44
C LEU A 196 -5.36 15.92 -10.66
N PRO A 197 -5.04 17.23 -10.62
CA PRO A 197 -3.98 17.76 -9.79
C PRO A 197 -4.47 17.92 -8.34
N LEU A 198 -4.72 16.78 -7.69
CA LEU A 198 -5.34 16.67 -6.38
C LEU A 198 -4.55 15.69 -5.51
N LEU A 199 -4.20 16.13 -4.30
CA LEU A 199 -3.69 15.30 -3.23
C LEU A 199 -4.83 14.93 -2.27
N TRP A 200 -4.75 13.73 -1.70
CA TRP A 200 -5.71 13.24 -0.70
C TRP A 200 -5.01 13.10 0.64
N SER A 201 -5.62 13.60 1.70
CA SER A 201 -5.19 13.25 3.06
C SER A 201 -5.54 11.80 3.32
N ALA A 202 -4.58 11.01 3.77
CA ALA A 202 -4.77 9.56 3.91
C ALA A 202 -5.93 9.14 4.83
N PRO A 203 -6.27 9.87 5.92
CA PRO A 203 -7.47 9.56 6.72
C PRO A 203 -8.79 9.66 5.94
N ARG A 204 -8.81 10.36 4.78
CA ARG A 204 -10.00 10.52 3.92
C ARG A 204 -10.10 9.44 2.84
N MET A 205 -9.18 8.47 2.84
CA MET A 205 -9.14 7.36 1.90
C MET A 205 -9.79 6.08 2.47
N ILE A 206 -10.25 6.07 3.73
CA ILE A 206 -10.85 4.89 4.37
C ILE A 206 -12.24 4.63 3.79
N ASP A 207 -12.41 3.52 3.06
CA ASP A 207 -13.62 3.25 2.27
C ASP A 207 -14.88 2.97 3.10
N ALA A 208 -14.71 2.58 4.35
CA ALA A 208 -15.82 2.41 5.30
C ALA A 208 -16.46 3.74 5.74
N GLU A 209 -15.82 4.88 5.47
CA GLU A 209 -16.22 6.19 5.98
C GLU A 209 -16.45 7.21 4.85
N PRO A 210 -17.41 8.14 5.00
CA PRO A 210 -17.51 9.28 4.09
C PRO A 210 -16.31 10.23 4.29
N PRO A 211 -15.77 10.82 3.20
CA PRO A 211 -16.36 10.86 1.86
C PRO A 211 -15.96 9.69 0.94
N MET A 212 -15.02 8.82 1.33
CA MET A 212 -14.52 7.75 0.44
C MET A 212 -15.60 6.71 0.13
N SER A 213 -16.45 6.35 1.09
CA SER A 213 -17.57 5.43 0.86
C SER A 213 -18.50 5.89 -0.28
N GLU A 214 -18.67 7.21 -0.43
CA GLU A 214 -19.44 7.82 -1.51
C GLU A 214 -18.70 7.77 -2.86
N ALA A 215 -17.37 7.92 -2.84
CA ALA A 215 -16.53 7.75 -4.03
C ALA A 215 -16.59 6.30 -4.54
N VAL A 216 -16.51 5.32 -3.64
CA VAL A 216 -16.69 3.90 -3.99
C VAL A 216 -18.09 3.64 -4.56
N ALA A 217 -19.14 4.17 -3.95
CA ALA A 217 -20.49 4.06 -4.48
C ALA A 217 -20.62 4.67 -5.89
N ARG A 218 -19.90 5.77 -6.17
CA ARG A 218 -19.85 6.40 -7.49
C ARG A 218 -19.12 5.54 -8.53
N VAL A 219 -18.04 4.87 -8.14
CA VAL A 219 -17.33 3.88 -8.97
C VAL A 219 -18.25 2.70 -9.28
N VAL A 220 -18.96 2.17 -8.29
CA VAL A 220 -19.92 1.06 -8.49
C VAL A 220 -21.03 1.48 -9.45
N ALA A 221 -21.65 2.64 -9.25
CA ALA A 221 -22.69 3.15 -10.14
C ALA A 221 -22.21 3.40 -11.58
N ALA A 222 -20.92 3.72 -11.77
CA ALA A 222 -20.33 3.84 -13.10
C ALA A 222 -20.19 2.47 -13.79
N ASN A 223 -19.89 1.41 -13.04
CA ASN A 223 -19.84 0.04 -13.59
C ASN A 223 -21.21 -0.48 -14.04
N ASP A 224 -22.31 0.05 -13.48
CA ASP A 224 -23.67 -0.32 -13.88
C ASP A 224 -24.17 0.42 -15.14
N ARG A 225 -23.37 1.34 -15.70
CA ARG A 225 -23.73 2.08 -16.91
C ARG A 225 -23.67 1.17 -18.14
N PRO A 226 -24.65 1.25 -19.06
CA PRO A 226 -24.62 0.48 -20.30
C PRO A 226 -23.31 0.68 -21.07
N GLY A 227 -22.62 -0.41 -21.41
CA GLY A 227 -21.38 -0.40 -22.18
C GLY A 227 -20.10 -0.20 -21.36
N VAL A 228 -20.19 0.17 -20.07
CA VAL A 228 -19.03 0.20 -19.17
C VAL A 228 -18.77 -1.21 -18.63
N VAL A 229 -17.53 -1.67 -18.72
CA VAL A 229 -17.10 -2.98 -18.22
C VAL A 229 -16.15 -2.88 -17.02
N SER A 230 -15.54 -1.71 -16.81
CA SER A 230 -14.74 -1.43 -15.62
C SER A 230 -14.66 0.07 -15.38
N ALA A 231 -14.89 0.51 -14.16
CA ALA A 231 -14.61 1.84 -13.67
C ALA A 231 -13.73 1.75 -12.42
N SER A 232 -12.76 2.64 -12.32
CA SER A 232 -11.75 2.67 -11.27
C SER A 232 -11.39 4.11 -10.88
N LEU A 233 -11.02 4.29 -9.61
CA LEU A 233 -10.54 5.54 -9.03
C LEU A 233 -9.22 5.23 -8.32
N GLY A 234 -8.13 5.87 -8.73
CA GLY A 234 -6.87 5.89 -7.96
C GLY A 234 -6.78 7.18 -7.18
N VAL A 235 -6.58 7.12 -5.86
CA VAL A 235 -6.55 8.32 -5.00
C VAL A 235 -5.25 9.11 -5.15
N GLY A 236 -4.19 8.44 -5.60
CA GLY A 236 -2.85 8.98 -5.78
C GLY A 236 -2.03 8.88 -4.49
N TYR A 237 -0.76 8.46 -4.64
CA TYR A 237 0.20 8.38 -3.56
C TYR A 237 0.92 9.72 -3.40
N GLN A 238 0.70 10.38 -2.28
CA GLN A 238 1.00 11.79 -2.08
C GLN A 238 2.45 12.09 -1.70
N TRP A 239 3.21 11.12 -1.17
CA TRP A 239 4.57 11.34 -0.68
C TRP A 239 5.65 11.15 -1.75
N VAL A 240 5.40 11.70 -2.93
CA VAL A 240 6.28 11.59 -4.10
C VAL A 240 6.47 12.97 -4.72
N ASP A 241 7.72 13.36 -4.96
CA ASP A 241 8.02 14.58 -5.73
C ASP A 241 8.20 14.25 -7.21
N SER A 242 7.09 14.09 -7.93
CA SER A 242 7.04 13.66 -9.33
C SER A 242 5.86 14.29 -10.10
N PRO A 243 6.01 14.55 -11.42
CA PRO A 243 4.89 14.93 -12.29
C PRO A 243 3.79 13.86 -12.39
N ALA A 244 4.09 12.62 -12.02
CA ALA A 244 3.13 11.51 -12.05
C ALA A 244 2.04 11.64 -10.97
N VAL A 245 2.27 12.43 -9.91
CA VAL A 245 1.38 12.49 -8.74
C VAL A 245 0.02 13.09 -9.08
N GLY A 246 -1.05 12.36 -8.79
CA GLY A 246 -2.40 12.88 -8.84
C GLY A 246 -3.47 11.81 -8.80
N THR A 247 -4.65 12.20 -8.35
CA THR A 247 -5.85 11.36 -8.40
C THR A 247 -6.23 11.03 -9.84
N SER A 248 -6.68 9.81 -10.09
CA SER A 248 -7.00 9.34 -11.43
C SER A 248 -8.34 8.64 -11.53
N THR A 249 -9.05 8.84 -12.64
CA THR A 249 -10.22 8.03 -13.01
C THR A 249 -9.90 7.26 -14.28
N VAL A 250 -10.32 5.99 -14.31
CA VAL A 250 -10.18 5.12 -15.48
C VAL A 250 -11.52 4.45 -15.74
N VAL A 251 -11.98 4.51 -16.98
CA VAL A 251 -13.18 3.81 -17.45
C VAL A 251 -12.84 2.99 -18.68
N VAL A 252 -13.24 1.73 -18.67
CA VAL A 252 -13.12 0.77 -19.77
C VAL A 252 -14.51 0.43 -20.27
N THR A 253 -14.71 0.52 -21.57
CA THR A 253 -15.95 0.17 -22.28
C THR A 253 -15.70 -0.93 -23.32
N ASP A 254 -16.79 -1.42 -23.92
CA ASP A 254 -16.74 -2.27 -25.12
C ASP A 254 -16.84 -1.42 -26.40
N ASP A 255 -15.70 -1.21 -27.06
CA ASP A 255 -15.56 -0.47 -28.34
C ASP A 255 -16.21 0.92 -28.39
N ASP A 256 -16.32 1.61 -27.24
CA ASP A 256 -16.94 2.94 -27.16
C ASP A 256 -16.06 3.96 -26.41
N ALA A 257 -15.11 4.53 -27.13
CA ALA A 257 -14.21 5.56 -26.61
C ALA A 257 -14.95 6.84 -26.16
N ALA A 258 -16.10 7.14 -26.76
CA ALA A 258 -16.87 8.32 -26.41
C ALA A 258 -17.55 8.13 -25.04
N ALA A 259 -18.19 6.98 -24.82
CA ALA A 259 -18.77 6.63 -23.53
C ALA A 259 -17.70 6.52 -22.44
N ALA A 260 -16.56 5.89 -22.72
CA ALA A 260 -15.46 5.82 -21.77
C ALA A 260 -15.02 7.21 -21.31
N ARG A 261 -14.83 8.14 -22.26
CA ARG A 261 -14.43 9.52 -21.95
C ARG A 261 -15.49 10.26 -21.14
N VAL A 262 -16.76 10.16 -21.53
CA VAL A 262 -17.87 10.84 -20.82
C VAL A 262 -17.95 10.39 -19.37
N GLU A 263 -17.85 9.09 -19.10
CA GLU A 263 -17.93 8.58 -17.73
C GLU A 263 -16.66 8.89 -16.92
N ALA A 264 -15.47 8.83 -17.54
CA ALA A 264 -14.22 9.23 -16.89
C ALA A 264 -14.22 10.72 -16.50
N ASP A 265 -14.70 11.59 -17.41
CA ASP A 265 -14.90 13.02 -17.17
C ASP A 265 -15.90 13.25 -16.03
N ALA A 266 -17.05 12.56 -16.06
CA ALA A 266 -18.09 12.72 -15.05
C ALA A 266 -17.68 12.23 -13.65
N MET A 267 -16.82 11.22 -13.56
CA MET A 267 -16.22 10.79 -12.28
C MET A 267 -15.20 11.81 -11.80
N ALA A 268 -14.32 12.28 -12.68
CA ALA A 268 -13.27 13.22 -12.33
C ALA A 268 -13.85 14.60 -11.92
N ASP A 269 -14.89 15.08 -12.61
CA ASP A 269 -15.61 16.30 -12.25
C ASP A 269 -16.22 16.18 -10.85
N TRP A 270 -16.84 15.05 -10.52
CA TRP A 270 -17.42 14.82 -9.20
C TRP A 270 -16.36 14.85 -8.09
N VAL A 271 -15.21 14.21 -8.32
CA VAL A 271 -14.09 14.24 -7.37
C VAL A 271 -13.55 15.66 -7.21
N TRP A 272 -13.34 16.38 -8.31
CA TRP A 272 -12.78 17.72 -8.31
C TRP A 272 -13.68 18.78 -7.66
N ASP A 273 -14.98 18.70 -7.91
CA ASP A 273 -15.97 19.60 -7.30
C ASP A 273 -16.03 19.43 -5.77
N ARG A 274 -15.63 18.25 -5.29
CA ARG A 274 -15.55 17.88 -3.86
C ARG A 274 -14.13 17.95 -3.33
N ARG A 275 -13.18 18.59 -4.02
CA ARG A 275 -11.74 18.54 -3.70
C ARG A 275 -11.39 18.86 -2.25
N SER A 276 -12.12 19.78 -1.61
CA SER A 276 -11.93 20.13 -0.20
C SER A 276 -12.28 19.01 0.76
N ASP A 277 -13.19 18.11 0.38
CA ASP A 277 -13.67 17.04 1.24
C ASP A 277 -12.58 15.97 1.45
N TRP A 278 -11.62 15.85 0.52
CA TRP A 278 -10.51 14.89 0.56
C TRP A 278 -9.32 15.36 1.40
N ILE A 279 -9.40 16.58 1.96
CA ILE A 279 -8.37 17.15 2.82
C ILE A 279 -8.80 17.03 4.27
N SER A 280 -7.88 16.58 5.13
CA SER A 280 -8.07 16.48 6.57
C SER A 280 -7.02 17.32 7.27
N PRO A 281 -7.37 18.10 8.31
CA PRO A 281 -6.38 18.78 9.13
C PRO A 281 -5.56 17.75 9.92
N SER A 282 -4.26 18.00 10.05
CA SER A 282 -3.40 17.20 10.92
C SER A 282 -3.82 17.33 12.39
N MET A 283 -3.70 16.22 13.13
CA MET A 283 -4.01 16.12 14.55
C MET A 283 -2.77 15.63 15.29
N THR A 284 -2.39 16.31 16.37
CA THR A 284 -1.24 15.87 17.17
C THR A 284 -1.59 14.69 18.08
N PRO A 285 -0.61 13.86 18.49
CA PRO A 285 -0.86 12.78 19.45
C PRO A 285 -1.52 13.24 20.75
N ALA A 286 -1.16 14.43 21.26
CA ALA A 286 -1.72 14.97 22.50
C ALA A 286 -3.19 15.39 22.37
N GLU A 287 -3.58 15.96 21.22
CA GLU A 287 -4.97 16.34 20.93
C GLU A 287 -5.85 15.09 20.80
N ALA A 288 -5.38 14.08 20.07
CA ALA A 288 -6.08 12.81 19.91
C ALA A 288 -6.35 12.11 21.25
N LEU A 289 -5.34 12.06 22.13
CA LEU A 289 -5.51 11.50 23.48
C LEU A 289 -6.56 12.28 24.29
N ALA A 290 -6.51 13.61 24.25
CA ALA A 290 -7.48 14.44 24.99
C ALA A 290 -8.92 14.21 24.51
N LEU A 291 -9.13 14.02 23.20
CA LEU A 291 -10.43 13.67 22.63
C LEU A 291 -10.90 12.28 23.06
N GLY A 292 -10.06 11.26 22.86
CA GLY A 292 -10.41 9.88 23.21
C GLY A 292 -10.68 9.68 24.70
N GLU A 293 -9.95 10.38 25.57
CA GLU A 293 -10.16 10.35 27.01
C GLU A 293 -11.48 11.01 27.42
N ALA A 294 -11.87 12.10 26.76
CA ALA A 294 -13.14 12.79 27.00
C ALA A 294 -14.34 11.97 26.51
N GLU A 295 -14.16 11.16 25.46
CA GLU A 295 -15.17 10.26 24.91
C GLU A 295 -15.29 8.92 25.67
N GLU A 296 -14.35 8.64 26.57
CA GLU A 296 -14.21 7.33 27.25
C GLU A 296 -14.08 6.14 26.26
N GLY A 297 -13.58 6.40 25.05
CA GLY A 297 -13.51 5.45 23.94
C GLY A 297 -12.29 4.52 24.01
N TYR A 298 -12.23 3.65 25.02
CA TYR A 298 -11.09 2.74 25.22
C TYR A 298 -11.28 1.37 24.56
N PRO A 299 -10.21 0.72 24.06
CA PRO A 299 -8.85 1.25 23.87
C PRO A 299 -8.80 2.45 22.91
N ILE A 300 -8.02 3.47 23.26
CA ILE A 300 -7.73 4.60 22.37
C ILE A 300 -6.58 4.19 21.45
N VAL A 301 -6.83 4.14 20.14
CA VAL A 301 -5.83 3.80 19.12
C VAL A 301 -5.34 5.05 18.41
N LEU A 302 -4.05 5.34 18.54
CA LEU A 302 -3.35 6.35 17.78
C LEU A 302 -2.69 5.70 16.56
N ALA A 303 -3.14 6.07 15.37
CA ALA A 303 -2.54 5.66 14.11
C ALA A 303 -1.51 6.71 13.69
N ASP A 304 -0.23 6.46 14.01
CA ASP A 304 0.89 7.34 13.69
C ASP A 304 1.21 7.22 12.19
N GLN A 305 0.60 8.10 11.41
CA GLN A 305 0.65 8.05 9.96
C GLN A 305 1.93 8.63 9.38
N ALA A 306 2.61 9.54 10.11
CA ALA A 306 3.79 10.24 9.63
C ALA A 306 5.04 9.36 9.65
N ASP A 307 4.99 8.28 10.41
CA ASP A 307 6.03 7.27 10.54
C ASP A 307 5.50 5.86 10.24
N ASN A 308 4.61 5.75 9.25
CA ASN A 308 4.08 4.50 8.75
C ASN A 308 5.06 3.81 7.76
N THR A 309 5.60 2.66 8.14
CA THR A 309 6.47 1.84 7.27
C THR A 309 5.75 1.27 6.04
N GLY A 310 4.43 1.16 6.11
CA GLY A 310 3.57 0.81 4.98
C GLY A 310 3.50 1.90 3.90
N GLY A 311 3.75 3.16 4.26
CA GLY A 311 4.03 4.26 3.32
C GLY A 311 5.53 4.47 3.11
N GLY A 312 6.37 3.55 3.60
CA GLY A 312 7.81 3.59 3.43
C GLY A 312 8.59 4.41 4.45
N ALA A 313 7.94 5.01 5.46
CA ALA A 313 8.68 5.66 6.55
C ALA A 313 9.59 4.66 7.29
N PRO A 314 10.63 5.12 8.00
CA PRO A 314 11.53 4.21 8.72
C PRO A 314 10.87 3.40 9.85
N GLY A 315 9.83 3.93 10.51
CA GLY A 315 9.09 3.24 11.57
C GLY A 315 9.74 3.29 12.95
N ASP A 316 10.75 4.13 13.16
CA ASP A 316 11.47 4.24 14.44
C ASP A 316 11.22 5.56 15.18
N GLY A 317 10.20 6.31 14.79
CA GLY A 317 9.76 7.57 15.41
C GLY A 317 9.36 7.41 16.87
N THR A 318 9.86 8.31 17.71
CA THR A 318 9.82 8.17 19.18
C THR A 318 8.83 9.08 19.89
N GLU A 319 8.17 10.00 19.18
CA GLU A 319 7.33 11.02 19.82
C GLU A 319 6.22 10.43 20.69
N VAL A 320 5.47 9.46 20.16
CA VAL A 320 4.35 8.84 20.90
C VAL A 320 4.86 8.02 22.10
N LEU A 321 5.96 7.29 21.96
CA LEU A 321 6.57 6.54 23.07
C LEU A 321 6.99 7.48 24.20
N ARG A 322 7.65 8.59 23.86
CA ARG A 322 8.05 9.62 24.83
C ARG A 322 6.84 10.24 25.51
N LEU A 323 5.77 10.50 24.76
CA LEU A 323 4.53 11.04 25.31
C LEU A 323 3.89 10.07 26.30
N PHE A 324 3.82 8.77 25.98
CA PHE A 324 3.26 7.75 26.87
C PHE A 324 4.04 7.63 28.18
N ILE A 325 5.38 7.64 28.10
CA ILE A 325 6.26 7.63 29.29
C ILE A 325 6.06 8.91 30.12
N GLN A 326 6.06 10.08 29.49
CA GLN A 326 5.89 11.37 30.19
C GLN A 326 4.55 11.50 30.91
N ARG A 327 3.51 10.83 30.39
CA ARG A 327 2.16 10.82 30.96
C ARG A 327 1.92 9.67 31.95
N GLU A 328 2.93 8.80 32.14
CA GLU A 328 2.85 7.62 33.00
C GLU A 328 1.63 6.75 32.67
N PHE A 329 1.32 6.58 31.37
CA PHE A 329 0.15 5.80 30.97
C PHE A 329 0.29 4.32 31.32
N ASP A 330 -0.84 3.73 31.72
CA ASP A 330 -0.92 2.34 32.19
C ASP A 330 -2.35 1.78 31.96
N PRO A 331 -2.52 0.65 31.25
CA PRO A 331 -1.53 0.00 30.37
C PRO A 331 -1.48 0.68 28.98
N ALA A 332 -0.29 0.94 28.47
CA ALA A 332 -0.07 1.54 27.15
C ALA A 332 0.95 0.75 26.30
N VAL A 333 0.82 0.78 24.97
CA VAL A 333 1.75 0.12 24.05
C VAL A 333 2.01 0.93 22.77
N VAL A 334 3.27 1.00 22.34
CA VAL A 334 3.65 1.41 20.98
C VAL A 334 4.08 0.18 20.19
N LEU A 335 3.40 -0.09 19.08
CA LEU A 335 3.60 -1.27 18.27
C LEU A 335 4.52 -0.98 17.08
N TYR A 336 5.44 -1.92 16.82
CA TYR A 336 6.25 -2.02 15.60
C TYR A 336 7.25 -0.86 15.44
N VAL A 337 8.00 -0.57 16.50
CA VAL A 337 9.16 0.32 16.40
C VAL A 337 10.31 -0.43 15.73
N VAL A 338 10.78 0.05 14.58
CA VAL A 338 11.88 -0.60 13.85
C VAL A 338 13.21 -0.35 14.57
N ASP A 339 13.71 -1.35 15.28
CA ASP A 339 14.93 -1.26 16.07
C ASP A 339 15.62 -2.63 16.21
N PRO A 340 16.40 -3.06 15.20
CA PRO A 340 17.11 -4.33 15.24
C PRO A 340 18.14 -4.41 16.38
N GLN A 341 18.66 -3.28 16.86
CA GLN A 341 19.63 -3.26 17.95
C GLN A 341 18.96 -3.53 19.30
N ALA A 342 17.82 -2.90 19.57
CA ALA A 342 17.03 -3.16 20.77
C ALA A 342 16.49 -4.60 20.79
N ALA A 343 16.02 -5.11 19.64
CA ALA A 343 15.59 -6.49 19.52
C ALA A 343 16.73 -7.47 19.82
N ALA A 344 17.90 -7.31 19.19
CA ALA A 344 19.07 -8.16 19.46
C ALA A 344 19.48 -8.13 20.94
N ARG A 345 19.48 -6.95 21.56
CA ARG A 345 19.81 -6.78 22.98
C ARG A 345 18.83 -7.51 23.91
N ALA A 346 17.54 -7.47 23.59
CA ALA A 346 16.51 -8.17 24.34
C ALA A 346 16.66 -9.70 24.21
N HIS A 347 16.97 -10.18 23.00
CA HIS A 347 17.25 -11.59 22.73
C HIS A 347 18.47 -12.10 23.50
N GLU A 348 19.55 -11.32 23.57
CA GLU A 348 20.75 -11.65 24.37
C GLU A 348 20.44 -11.79 25.86
N ALA A 349 19.54 -10.95 26.39
CA ALA A 349 19.21 -10.91 27.81
C ALA A 349 18.20 -11.99 28.23
N GLY A 350 17.23 -12.30 27.35
CA GLY A 350 16.19 -13.28 27.58
C GLY A 350 14.96 -12.74 28.32
N ILE A 351 13.85 -13.46 28.20
CA ILE A 351 12.56 -13.13 28.86
C ILE A 351 12.74 -13.05 30.37
N GLY A 352 12.14 -12.03 30.99
CA GLY A 352 12.21 -11.73 32.42
C GLY A 352 13.43 -10.93 32.86
N ALA A 353 14.41 -10.70 31.98
CA ALA A 353 15.55 -9.84 32.27
C ALA A 353 15.14 -8.36 32.32
N VAL A 354 15.84 -7.57 33.13
CA VAL A 354 15.77 -6.10 33.13
C VAL A 354 17.01 -5.56 32.42
N ILE A 355 16.81 -4.76 31.39
CA ILE A 355 17.88 -4.18 30.57
C ILE A 355 17.77 -2.66 30.51
N ASP A 356 18.90 -1.98 30.51
CA ASP A 356 18.99 -0.59 30.06
C ASP A 356 19.15 -0.60 28.53
N VAL A 357 18.22 0.05 27.82
CA VAL A 357 18.13 0.03 26.36
C VAL A 357 17.67 1.38 25.81
N GLU A 358 18.16 1.73 24.64
CA GLU A 358 17.70 2.87 23.85
C GLU A 358 16.77 2.36 22.73
N VAL A 359 15.58 2.93 22.61
CA VAL A 359 14.57 2.51 21.63
C VAL A 359 14.29 3.60 20.59
N GLY A 360 14.36 3.24 19.31
CA GLY A 360 14.00 4.08 18.16
C GLY A 360 14.91 5.29 17.93
N GLY A 361 14.51 6.19 17.03
CA GLY A 361 15.08 7.52 16.84
C GLY A 361 16.48 7.56 16.24
N ARG A 362 16.84 6.55 15.44
CA ARG A 362 18.19 6.39 14.87
C ARG A 362 18.24 6.65 13.37
N SER A 363 17.14 6.47 12.65
CA SER A 363 17.15 6.51 11.19
C SER A 363 17.19 7.94 10.62
N HIS A 364 16.54 8.90 11.28
CA HIS A 364 16.47 10.29 10.84
C HIS A 364 16.24 11.26 12.01
N ALA A 365 16.76 12.49 11.89
CA ALA A 365 16.66 13.49 12.95
C ALA A 365 15.22 13.92 13.26
N GLU A 366 14.35 13.94 12.24
CA GLU A 366 12.92 14.29 12.39
C GLU A 366 12.13 13.25 13.20
N LEU A 367 12.63 12.02 13.35
CA LEU A 367 11.95 10.94 14.08
C LEU A 367 12.18 11.01 15.61
N GLY A 368 12.89 12.05 16.05
CA GLY A 368 13.20 12.30 17.46
C GLY A 368 14.38 11.46 17.97
N PRO A 369 14.89 11.78 19.16
CA PRO A 369 16.03 11.06 19.75
C PRO A 369 15.62 9.69 20.30
N PRO A 370 16.56 8.72 20.40
CA PRO A 370 16.32 7.45 21.06
C PRO A 370 15.80 7.61 22.49
N VAL A 371 14.88 6.72 22.88
CA VAL A 371 14.27 6.72 24.23
C VAL A 371 15.02 5.78 25.14
N GLN A 372 15.59 6.31 26.23
CA GLN A 372 16.20 5.51 27.29
C GLN A 372 15.11 4.82 28.10
N MET A 373 15.20 3.51 28.24
CA MET A 373 14.27 2.70 29.04
C MET A 373 15.04 1.70 29.90
N ARG A 374 14.62 1.52 31.15
CA ARG A 374 14.99 0.38 31.98
C ARG A 374 13.88 -0.66 31.91
N ALA A 375 13.88 -1.43 30.82
CA ALA A 375 12.77 -2.28 30.44
C ALA A 375 12.92 -3.73 30.93
N VAL A 376 11.79 -4.35 31.29
CA VAL A 376 11.64 -5.80 31.40
C VAL A 376 11.40 -6.37 30.00
N VAL A 377 12.07 -7.48 29.67
CA VAL A 377 11.79 -8.27 28.46
C VAL A 377 10.59 -9.18 28.75
N GLU A 378 9.41 -8.83 28.25
CA GLU A 378 8.17 -9.59 28.47
C GLU A 378 8.03 -10.78 27.50
N GLY A 379 8.43 -10.57 26.24
CA GLY A 379 8.27 -11.57 25.19
C GLY A 379 9.33 -11.40 24.11
N LEU A 380 9.69 -12.52 23.46
CA LEU A 380 10.63 -12.59 22.35
C LEU A 380 10.03 -13.45 21.24
N GLY A 381 10.18 -13.00 20.00
CA GLY A 381 9.82 -13.75 18.79
C GLY A 381 10.96 -13.70 17.77
N ASP A 382 11.02 -14.72 16.90
CA ASP A 382 11.85 -14.71 15.69
C ASP A 382 11.27 -13.82 14.58
N GLY A 383 10.01 -13.40 14.75
CA GLY A 383 9.30 -12.48 13.89
C GLY A 383 8.47 -13.15 12.80
N ASP A 384 8.38 -14.47 12.78
CA ASP A 384 7.58 -15.21 11.81
C ASP A 384 6.12 -15.29 12.27
N PHE A 385 5.18 -14.95 11.38
CA PHE A 385 3.76 -14.98 11.68
C PHE A 385 2.92 -15.20 10.41
N VAL A 386 1.64 -15.49 10.62
CA VAL A 386 0.65 -15.60 9.55
C VAL A 386 -0.47 -14.62 9.88
N TYR A 387 -0.79 -13.74 8.94
CA TYR A 387 -1.88 -12.78 9.09
C TYR A 387 -3.21 -13.51 9.33
N ASP A 388 -3.95 -13.07 10.34
CA ASP A 388 -5.28 -13.57 10.70
C ASP A 388 -6.42 -12.57 10.37
N GLY A 389 -6.05 -11.32 10.05
CA GLY A 389 -6.97 -10.27 9.62
C GLY A 389 -7.37 -10.34 8.13
N PRO A 390 -8.47 -9.68 7.73
CA PRO A 390 -9.03 -9.73 6.37
C PRO A 390 -8.06 -9.36 5.23
N MET A 391 -7.22 -8.34 5.38
CA MET A 391 -6.42 -7.80 4.26
C MET A 391 -5.46 -8.83 3.67
N TRP A 392 -4.74 -9.58 4.50
CA TRP A 392 -3.73 -10.55 4.07
C TRP A 392 -3.95 -11.93 4.68
N GLN A 393 -5.20 -12.28 4.98
CA GLN A 393 -5.54 -13.52 5.67
C GLN A 393 -4.81 -14.74 5.10
N GLY A 394 -4.09 -15.45 5.96
CA GLY A 394 -3.33 -16.66 5.60
C GLY A 394 -1.98 -16.43 4.91
N VAL A 395 -1.59 -15.19 4.65
CA VAL A 395 -0.25 -14.86 4.13
C VAL A 395 0.76 -14.95 5.26
N SER A 396 1.86 -15.67 5.03
CA SER A 396 3.01 -15.70 5.95
C SER A 396 3.93 -14.52 5.69
N ASP A 397 4.49 -13.94 6.76
CA ASP A 397 5.46 -12.85 6.70
C ASP A 397 6.46 -12.94 7.86
N SER A 398 7.52 -12.14 7.77
CA SER A 398 8.54 -12.08 8.82
C SER A 398 9.05 -10.66 9.04
N VAL A 399 9.11 -10.25 10.30
CA VAL A 399 9.72 -8.98 10.76
C VAL A 399 11.08 -9.18 11.43
N GLY A 400 11.63 -10.40 11.37
CA GLY A 400 12.87 -10.77 12.05
C GLY A 400 12.77 -10.66 13.58
N PRO A 401 13.90 -10.79 14.29
CA PRO A 401 13.92 -10.78 15.75
C PRO A 401 13.09 -9.63 16.33
N THR A 402 12.15 -9.99 17.18
CA THR A 402 11.15 -9.08 17.76
C THR A 402 11.16 -9.22 19.27
N ALA A 403 10.92 -8.12 19.98
CA ALA A 403 10.84 -8.12 21.45
C ALA A 403 9.72 -7.21 21.96
N TRP A 404 9.02 -7.67 22.99
CA TRP A 404 8.14 -6.85 23.82
C TRP A 404 8.91 -6.38 25.06
N LEU A 405 9.13 -5.07 25.14
CA LEU A 405 9.81 -4.40 26.23
C LEU A 405 8.81 -3.58 27.04
N ARG A 406 8.94 -3.57 28.38
CA ARG A 406 8.04 -2.81 29.26
C ARG A 406 8.78 -2.06 30.36
N GLU A 407 8.46 -0.78 30.56
CA GLU A 407 8.89 0.02 31.69
C GLU A 407 7.66 0.65 32.37
N GLY A 408 7.41 0.31 33.64
CA GLY A 408 6.17 0.70 34.31
C GLY A 408 4.93 0.16 33.59
N GLY A 409 3.97 1.05 33.29
CA GLY A 409 2.75 0.76 32.51
C GLY A 409 2.90 0.87 31.00
N VAL A 410 4.09 1.28 30.50
CA VAL A 410 4.32 1.53 29.07
C VAL A 410 5.12 0.39 28.43
N SER A 411 4.56 -0.17 27.37
CA SER A 411 5.15 -1.21 26.55
C SER A 411 5.59 -0.68 25.18
N VAL A 412 6.60 -1.31 24.59
CA VAL A 412 6.99 -1.12 23.20
C VAL A 412 7.31 -2.47 22.56
N VAL A 413 6.81 -2.70 21.35
CA VAL A 413 7.19 -3.84 20.52
C VAL A 413 8.21 -3.37 19.51
N VAL A 414 9.45 -3.85 19.62
CA VAL A 414 10.53 -3.56 18.68
C VAL A 414 10.68 -4.70 17.68
N ILE A 415 10.83 -4.36 16.40
CA ILE A 415 10.98 -5.30 15.28
C ILE A 415 12.30 -5.04 14.53
N SER A 416 12.87 -6.06 13.88
CA SER A 416 14.16 -5.92 13.19
C SER A 416 14.05 -5.49 11.73
N LEU A 417 12.93 -5.82 11.06
CA LEU A 417 12.68 -5.50 9.66
C LEU A 417 11.44 -4.60 9.54
N PRO A 418 11.48 -3.53 8.72
CA PRO A 418 10.33 -2.66 8.54
C PRO A 418 9.09 -3.42 8.06
N GLN A 419 7.97 -3.15 8.75
CA GLN A 419 6.62 -3.60 8.46
C GLN A 419 5.62 -2.78 9.28
N GLN A 420 4.43 -2.52 8.74
CA GLN A 420 3.34 -1.82 9.44
C GLN A 420 2.47 -2.84 10.20
N PRO A 421 1.87 -2.46 11.35
CA PRO A 421 0.80 -3.25 11.93
C PRO A 421 -0.40 -3.30 10.96
N VAL A 422 -0.79 -4.50 10.56
CA VAL A 422 -2.01 -4.74 9.76
C VAL A 422 -3.06 -5.45 10.60
N ASP A 423 -2.64 -6.44 11.38
CA ASP A 423 -3.49 -7.18 12.29
C ASP A 423 -2.79 -7.52 13.62
N LEU A 424 -3.44 -8.36 14.42
CA LEU A 424 -3.02 -8.70 15.77
C LEU A 424 -2.04 -9.88 15.81
N ALA A 425 -1.79 -10.55 14.67
CA ALA A 425 -1.10 -11.84 14.61
C ALA A 425 0.30 -11.80 15.26
N LEU A 426 1.12 -10.79 14.94
CA LEU A 426 2.44 -10.65 15.56
C LEU A 426 2.34 -10.46 17.09
N CYS A 427 1.37 -9.69 17.57
CA CYS A 427 1.18 -9.48 19.01
C CYS A 427 0.88 -10.81 19.71
N HIS A 428 0.03 -11.65 19.12
CA HIS A 428 -0.28 -12.98 19.64
C HIS A 428 0.96 -13.88 19.72
N THR A 429 1.91 -13.78 18.79
CA THR A 429 3.17 -14.56 18.87
C THR A 429 4.02 -14.20 20.09
N LEU A 430 3.89 -12.98 20.61
CA LEU A 430 4.59 -12.50 21.81
C LEU A 430 3.81 -12.77 23.10
N GLY A 431 2.64 -13.42 23.02
CA GLY A 431 1.72 -13.57 24.14
C GLY A 431 1.04 -12.27 24.56
N MET A 432 1.04 -11.26 23.69
CA MET A 432 0.39 -9.97 23.90
C MET A 432 -1.05 -10.01 23.36
N GLU A 433 -2.00 -9.52 24.15
CA GLU A 433 -3.38 -9.30 23.74
C GLU A 433 -3.63 -7.78 23.66
N PRO A 434 -3.66 -7.18 22.44
CA PRO A 434 -3.76 -5.73 22.30
C PRO A 434 -5.01 -5.11 22.95
N LYS A 435 -6.15 -5.83 23.03
CA LYS A 435 -7.38 -5.29 23.63
C LYS A 435 -7.26 -5.03 25.15
N ASP A 436 -6.25 -5.60 25.80
CA ASP A 436 -6.00 -5.43 27.24
C ASP A 436 -5.27 -4.10 27.54
N PHE A 437 -4.79 -3.40 26.50
CA PHE A 437 -4.19 -2.07 26.63
C PHE A 437 -5.25 -0.98 26.57
N ARG A 438 -5.06 0.07 27.38
CA ARG A 438 -5.94 1.24 27.38
C ARG A 438 -5.55 2.23 26.29
N TYR A 439 -4.26 2.33 25.99
CA TYR A 439 -3.69 3.22 24.98
C TYR A 439 -2.81 2.42 24.02
N ILE A 440 -3.08 2.50 22.73
CA ILE A 440 -2.36 1.77 21.68
C ILE A 440 -1.88 2.76 20.65
N CYS A 441 -0.61 2.68 20.27
CA CYS A 441 -0.08 3.37 19.10
C CYS A 441 0.35 2.33 18.05
N VAL A 442 -0.09 2.52 16.81
CA VAL A 442 0.31 1.73 15.65
C VAL A 442 1.02 2.62 14.63
N LYS A 443 2.15 2.14 14.10
CA LYS A 443 2.89 2.77 12.99
C LYS A 443 2.24 2.45 11.65
N SER A 444 1.02 2.95 11.47
CA SER A 444 0.16 2.68 10.31
C SER A 444 -0.78 3.85 10.07
N THR A 445 -1.28 3.97 8.84
CA THR A 445 -2.29 4.99 8.48
C THR A 445 -3.71 4.42 8.40
N GLY A 446 -3.96 3.41 7.56
CA GLY A 446 -5.30 2.81 7.41
C GLY A 446 -5.29 1.29 7.53
N HIS A 447 -4.24 0.61 7.06
CA HIS A 447 -4.17 -0.85 6.99
C HIS A 447 -4.41 -1.57 8.33
N PHE A 448 -3.92 -1.02 9.45
CA PHE A 448 -4.15 -1.56 10.80
C PHE A 448 -5.64 -1.76 11.13
N ARG A 449 -6.56 -0.98 10.53
CA ARG A 449 -8.00 -1.13 10.76
C ARG A 449 -8.47 -2.55 10.45
N SER A 450 -7.78 -3.25 9.55
CA SER A 450 -8.09 -4.64 9.21
C SER A 450 -8.15 -5.56 10.44
N GLY A 451 -7.23 -5.45 11.40
CA GLY A 451 -7.27 -6.25 12.63
C GLY A 451 -7.57 -5.48 13.92
N PHE A 452 -7.27 -4.18 13.97
CA PHE A 452 -7.41 -3.38 15.20
C PHE A 452 -8.75 -2.68 15.35
N GLU A 453 -9.47 -2.40 14.26
CA GLU A 453 -10.77 -1.71 14.34
C GLU A 453 -11.80 -2.45 15.20
N PRO A 454 -11.92 -3.80 15.14
CA PRO A 454 -12.87 -4.53 15.99
C PRO A 454 -12.60 -4.46 17.50
N ILE A 455 -11.38 -4.10 17.91
CA ILE A 455 -10.99 -4.00 19.33
C ILE A 455 -10.87 -2.55 19.81
N ALA A 456 -10.92 -1.57 18.92
CA ALA A 456 -10.75 -0.16 19.26
C ALA A 456 -12.03 0.42 19.89
N GLY A 457 -11.87 1.23 20.94
CA GLY A 457 -12.95 2.08 21.44
C GLY A 457 -13.03 3.41 20.69
N SER A 458 -11.87 3.92 20.26
CA SER A 458 -11.73 5.11 19.41
C SER A 458 -10.45 5.01 18.58
N ILE A 459 -10.47 5.63 17.39
CA ILE A 459 -9.34 5.63 16.46
C ILE A 459 -9.06 7.08 16.05
N TYR A 460 -7.81 7.49 16.17
CA TYR A 460 -7.35 8.80 15.70
C TYR A 460 -6.09 8.64 14.85
N ASN A 461 -6.17 9.10 13.61
CA ASN A 461 -4.99 9.31 12.78
C ASN A 461 -4.23 10.54 13.28
N VAL A 462 -2.98 10.34 13.71
CA VAL A 462 -2.15 11.39 14.28
C VAL A 462 -0.94 11.66 13.38
N ASP A 463 -0.58 12.93 13.29
CA ASP A 463 0.59 13.42 12.59
C ASP A 463 1.67 13.71 13.64
N ALA A 464 2.27 12.64 14.20
CA ALA A 464 3.47 12.79 15.01
C ALA A 464 4.63 13.27 14.11
N LYS A 465 5.73 13.73 14.70
CA LYS A 465 6.91 14.08 13.92
C LYS A 465 7.41 12.88 13.13
N GLY A 466 7.43 13.04 11.80
CA GLY A 466 7.83 11.99 10.87
C GLY A 466 8.06 12.54 9.48
N LEU A 467 8.37 11.63 8.55
CA LEU A 467 8.77 11.97 7.18
C LEU A 467 7.60 11.95 6.19
N LEU A 468 6.46 11.36 6.60
CA LEU A 468 5.26 11.22 5.80
C LEU A 468 4.13 12.10 6.36
N SER A 469 4.41 13.36 6.68
CA SER A 469 3.38 14.25 7.24
C SER A 469 2.19 14.42 6.29
N GLN A 470 0.99 14.62 6.87
CA GLN A 470 -0.22 14.99 6.12
C GLN A 470 -0.35 16.51 5.92
N SER A 471 0.51 17.31 6.56
CA SER A 471 0.63 18.74 6.32
C SER A 471 1.36 18.99 5.00
N PHE A 472 0.67 18.85 3.86
CA PHE A 472 1.30 18.91 2.53
C PHE A 472 2.11 20.18 2.27
N SER A 473 1.72 21.32 2.85
CA SER A 473 2.46 22.58 2.74
C SER A 473 3.86 22.55 3.38
N GLU A 474 4.14 21.58 4.24
CA GLU A 474 5.44 21.41 4.90
C GLU A 474 6.35 20.44 4.14
N LEU A 475 5.81 19.72 3.15
CA LEU A 475 6.56 18.75 2.36
C LEU A 475 7.40 19.45 1.25
N PRO A 476 8.62 18.97 0.96
CA PRO A 476 9.56 19.65 0.09
C PRO A 476 9.33 19.37 -1.40
N PHE A 477 8.13 19.61 -1.91
CA PHE A 477 7.81 19.41 -3.33
C PHE A 477 8.54 20.42 -4.24
N THR A 478 9.20 19.92 -5.29
CA THR A 478 9.94 20.73 -6.28
C THR A 478 9.74 20.28 -7.73
N ARG A 479 9.17 19.08 -7.95
CA ARG A 479 9.07 18.39 -9.25
C ARG A 479 7.66 18.03 -9.67
N LEU A 480 6.62 18.44 -8.93
CA LEU A 480 5.21 18.21 -9.31
C LEU A 480 4.84 18.75 -10.70
N GLY A 481 5.55 19.77 -11.19
CA GLY A 481 5.46 20.25 -12.57
C GLY A 481 4.15 20.98 -12.93
N ARG A 482 3.20 21.09 -12.02
CA ARG A 482 1.93 21.81 -12.15
C ARG A 482 1.40 22.25 -10.78
N ALA A 483 0.44 23.18 -10.79
CA ALA A 483 -0.28 23.57 -9.58
C ALA A 483 -1.15 22.42 -9.06
N MET A 484 -1.06 22.08 -7.77
CA MET A 484 -1.74 20.94 -7.14
C MET A 484 -2.61 21.40 -5.97
N TYR A 485 -3.87 20.97 -5.89
CA TYR A 485 -4.68 21.21 -4.69
C TYR A 485 -4.33 20.18 -3.60
N PRO A 486 -4.15 20.57 -2.32
CA PRO A 486 -4.38 21.90 -1.72
C PRO A 486 -3.16 22.82 -1.64
N LEU A 487 -2.01 22.44 -2.20
CA LEU A 487 -0.79 23.26 -2.18
C LEU A 487 -1.00 24.62 -2.86
N ASP A 488 -1.70 24.62 -3.98
CA ASP A 488 -1.98 25.76 -4.84
C ASP A 488 -3.49 25.98 -4.96
N GLU A 489 -4.00 27.09 -4.41
CA GLU A 489 -5.42 27.46 -4.58
C GLU A 489 -5.80 27.71 -6.05
N SER A 490 -4.83 28.04 -6.89
CA SER A 490 -5.02 28.25 -8.34
C SER A 490 -5.04 26.97 -9.17
N ALA A 491 -4.93 25.80 -8.55
CA ALA A 491 -4.99 24.53 -9.28
C ALA A 491 -6.31 24.39 -10.06
N THR A 492 -6.23 23.81 -11.27
CA THR A 492 -7.39 23.58 -12.15
C THR A 492 -7.35 22.15 -12.68
N LYS A 493 -8.52 21.53 -12.92
CA LYS A 493 -8.61 20.11 -13.32
C LYS A 493 -7.83 19.72 -14.59
N GLY A 494 -7.63 20.65 -15.53
CA GLY A 494 -6.63 20.50 -16.60
C GLY A 494 -7.02 19.74 -17.86
N PHE A 495 -8.29 19.33 -18.05
CA PHE A 495 -8.76 18.62 -19.25
C PHE A 495 -10.16 19.05 -19.70
#